data_AF-A0A4Q7YTQ8-F1
#
_entry.id   AF-A0A4Q7YTQ8-F1
#
_cell.length_a   1.000
_cell.length_b   1.000
_cell.length_c   1.000
_cell.angle_alpha   90.00
_cell.angle_beta   90.00
_cell.angle_gamma   90.00
#
_symmetry.space_group_name_H-M   'P 1'
#
loop_
_entity.id
_entity.type
_entity.pdbx_description
1 polymer ?
#
loop_
_entity_poly.entity_id
_entity_poly.type
_entity_poly.pdbx_seq_one_letter_code
_entity_poly.pdbx_strand_id
1 'polypeptide(L)'
;MKSRLPFTNPIFALHKLILLILPLTVALLTVPASADSSVYVINLAQQFGTVNLTSGAFNPIGPGLPEGSGGLIPGPGGTLLTLTDSGNLVAINPSSGASSVVGSTGLGGNANALGHLGTTLYVTDLNNNLYTVSPTTGLATPVGATGIPADPTIPFTTNPDGSFNLTDETLFGVDGKLYATFDAFALGTDGYTTTVQVSPALWEIDPTTGAATYLSSVPLHLLTIFDADGALSAFQGFPTPDTPFPGPEIDLVAFHLSDGTTSFVGKVDPAAGPILGATPAVPEPSSLVLLGTGLTALAARFRRRSLQR
;
A
#
# COMPACT_ATOMS: atom_id res chain seq x y z
N MET A 1 -12.83 82.43 -30.45
CA MET A 1 -11.93 81.85 -29.44
C MET A 1 -12.21 80.35 -29.36
N LYS A 2 -11.35 79.51 -29.97
CA LYS A 2 -11.51 78.05 -29.99
C LYS A 2 -10.91 77.44 -28.73
N SER A 3 -11.73 76.73 -27.96
CA SER A 3 -11.34 75.92 -26.81
C SER A 3 -10.58 74.67 -27.26
N ARG A 4 -9.50 74.33 -26.55
CA ARG A 4 -8.77 73.06 -26.69
C ARG A 4 -9.34 72.06 -25.67
N LEU A 5 -9.76 70.88 -26.14
CA LEU A 5 -9.94 69.70 -25.29
C LEU A 5 -8.62 68.92 -25.24
N PRO A 6 -8.20 68.37 -24.09
CA PRO A 6 -7.02 67.52 -24.00
C PRO A 6 -7.32 66.09 -24.45
N PHE A 7 -6.46 65.55 -25.31
CA PHE A 7 -6.40 64.13 -25.63
C PHE A 7 -5.85 63.36 -24.41
N THR A 8 -6.68 62.54 -23.77
CA THR A 8 -6.21 61.51 -22.84
C THR A 8 -5.79 60.27 -23.63
N ASN A 9 -4.50 59.93 -23.55
CA ASN A 9 -3.88 58.77 -24.20
C ASN A 9 -4.43 57.46 -23.60
N PRO A 10 -5.06 56.56 -24.39
CA PRO A 10 -5.64 55.30 -23.88
C PRO A 10 -4.60 54.24 -23.49
N ILE A 11 -3.31 54.47 -23.78
CA ILE A 11 -2.23 53.49 -23.60
C ILE A 11 -1.86 53.30 -22.11
N PHE A 12 -2.14 54.28 -21.25
CA PHE A 12 -1.80 54.17 -19.81
C PHE A 12 -2.80 53.35 -18.98
N ALA A 13 -4.02 53.10 -19.48
CA ALA A 13 -5.03 52.32 -18.75
C ALA A 13 -4.79 50.79 -18.84
N LEU A 14 -4.16 50.32 -19.94
CA LEU A 14 -3.97 48.88 -20.18
C LEU A 14 -2.79 48.28 -19.39
N HIS A 15 -1.79 49.09 -19.02
CA HIS A 15 -0.66 48.63 -18.20
C HIS A 15 -1.02 48.43 -16.72
N LYS A 16 -2.05 49.11 -16.20
CA LYS A 16 -2.49 48.93 -14.80
C LYS A 16 -3.40 47.71 -14.61
N LEU A 17 -4.12 47.29 -15.64
CA LEU A 17 -4.97 46.09 -15.58
C LEU A 17 -4.14 44.79 -15.67
N ILE A 18 -3.03 44.80 -16.41
CA ILE A 18 -2.15 43.63 -16.57
C ILE A 18 -1.25 43.42 -15.33
N LEU A 19 -0.89 44.48 -14.61
CA LEU A 19 -0.09 44.36 -13.38
C LEU A 19 -0.88 43.89 -12.14
N LEU A 20 -2.22 43.95 -12.16
CA LEU A 20 -3.05 43.52 -11.02
C LEU A 20 -3.46 42.04 -11.08
N ILE A 21 -3.40 41.42 -12.26
CA ILE A 21 -3.79 40.00 -12.45
C ILE A 21 -2.63 39.04 -12.14
N LEU A 22 -1.39 39.53 -12.23
CA LEU A 22 -0.18 38.72 -11.98
C LEU A 22 0.07 38.37 -10.50
N PRO A 23 -0.24 39.22 -9.49
CA PRO A 23 -0.14 38.79 -8.09
C PRO A 23 -1.38 38.03 -7.59
N LEU A 24 -2.55 38.19 -8.21
CA LEU A 24 -3.78 37.49 -7.80
C LEU A 24 -3.79 36.02 -8.26
N THR A 25 -3.08 35.68 -9.34
CA THR A 25 -2.95 34.29 -9.81
C THR A 25 -1.91 33.46 -9.06
N VAL A 26 -0.96 34.10 -8.37
CA VAL A 26 0.06 33.41 -7.55
C VAL A 26 -0.47 33.11 -6.14
N ALA A 27 -1.44 33.88 -5.64
CA ALA A 27 -2.00 33.71 -4.30
C ALA A 27 -3.10 32.62 -4.18
N LEU A 28 -3.58 32.07 -5.30
CA LEU A 28 -4.64 31.03 -5.32
C LEU A 28 -4.10 29.59 -5.35
N LEU A 29 -2.77 29.38 -5.29
CA LEU A 29 -2.15 28.06 -5.47
C LEU A 29 -1.58 27.43 -4.19
N THR A 30 -1.89 27.96 -3.01
CA THR A 30 -1.41 27.37 -1.74
C THR A 30 -2.56 27.13 -0.77
N VAL A 31 -3.63 26.49 -1.22
CA VAL A 31 -4.31 25.57 -0.30
C VAL A 31 -3.47 24.30 -0.37
N PRO A 32 -2.79 23.86 0.71
CA PRO A 32 -2.34 22.49 0.75
C PRO A 32 -3.62 21.67 0.60
N ALA A 33 -3.81 21.05 -0.57
CA ALA A 33 -4.74 19.94 -0.64
C ALA A 33 -4.21 18.96 0.40
N SER A 34 -4.91 18.84 1.53
CA SER A 34 -4.76 17.66 2.37
C SER A 34 -5.20 16.54 1.44
N ALA A 35 -4.24 15.92 0.76
CA ALA A 35 -4.52 14.73 0.00
C ALA A 35 -5.07 13.75 1.04
N ASP A 36 -6.33 13.36 0.88
CA ASP A 36 -6.88 12.27 1.65
C ASP A 36 -5.95 11.07 1.45
N SER A 37 -5.19 10.72 2.49
CA SER A 37 -4.22 9.64 2.42
C SER A 37 -5.02 8.36 2.28
N SER A 38 -4.87 7.69 1.13
CA SER A 38 -5.50 6.42 0.82
C SER A 38 -4.42 5.35 0.68
N VAL A 39 -4.75 4.13 1.04
CA VAL A 39 -3.89 2.96 0.88
C VAL A 39 -4.56 2.01 -0.10
N TYR A 40 -3.80 1.44 -1.04
CA TYR A 40 -4.31 0.35 -1.87
C TYR A 40 -4.38 -0.92 -1.04
N VAL A 41 -5.43 -1.71 -1.24
CA VAL A 41 -5.63 -2.96 -0.50
C VAL A 41 -6.12 -4.09 -1.40
N ILE A 42 -5.83 -5.32 -0.98
CA ILE A 42 -6.53 -6.54 -1.40
C ILE A 42 -7.24 -7.08 -0.17
N ASN A 43 -8.53 -7.39 -0.27
CA ASN A 43 -9.27 -8.03 0.81
C ASN A 43 -9.46 -9.54 0.60
N LEU A 44 -9.94 -10.23 1.64
CA LEU A 44 -10.23 -11.67 1.63
C LEU A 44 -11.29 -12.08 0.59
N ALA A 45 -12.13 -11.14 0.14
CA ALA A 45 -13.07 -11.34 -0.96
C ALA A 45 -12.41 -11.17 -2.35
N GLN A 46 -11.09 -11.05 -2.40
CA GLN A 46 -10.28 -10.80 -3.60
C GLN A 46 -10.66 -9.53 -4.37
N GLN A 47 -11.21 -8.54 -3.67
CA GLN A 47 -11.42 -7.21 -4.23
C GLN A 47 -10.15 -6.38 -4.08
N PHE A 48 -9.75 -5.74 -5.17
CA PHE A 48 -8.75 -4.68 -5.14
C PHE A 48 -9.44 -3.34 -4.95
N GLY A 49 -8.84 -2.44 -4.18
CA GLY A 49 -9.43 -1.13 -3.95
C GLY A 49 -8.53 -0.21 -3.14
N THR A 50 -9.14 0.83 -2.56
CA THR A 50 -8.47 1.74 -1.63
C THR A 50 -9.24 1.85 -0.33
N VAL A 51 -8.52 2.02 0.78
CA VAL A 51 -9.08 2.46 2.05
C VAL A 51 -8.62 3.89 2.31
N ASN A 52 -9.56 4.79 2.57
CA ASN A 52 -9.24 6.15 3.01
C ASN A 52 -8.83 6.10 4.49
N LEU A 53 -7.61 6.52 4.82
CA LEU A 53 -7.05 6.40 6.17
C LEU A 53 -7.72 7.33 7.19
N THR A 54 -8.40 8.38 6.75
CA THR A 54 -9.13 9.32 7.62
C THR A 54 -10.53 8.80 7.97
N SER A 55 -11.26 8.29 6.98
CA SER A 55 -12.66 7.89 7.14
C SER A 55 -12.86 6.38 7.33
N GLY A 56 -11.84 5.58 7.02
CA GLY A 56 -11.94 4.12 6.95
C GLY A 56 -12.68 3.60 5.71
N ALA A 57 -13.19 4.48 4.84
CA ALA A 57 -14.06 4.08 3.73
C ALA A 57 -13.31 3.22 2.70
N PHE A 58 -13.89 2.07 2.33
CA PHE A 58 -13.38 1.20 1.28
C PHE A 58 -14.00 1.54 -0.07
N ASN A 59 -13.17 1.66 -1.10
CA ASN A 59 -13.58 1.96 -2.46
C ASN A 59 -12.99 0.90 -3.41
N PRO A 60 -13.78 -0.05 -3.91
CA PRO A 60 -13.29 -1.08 -4.83
C PRO A 60 -12.90 -0.47 -6.18
N ILE A 61 -11.86 -1.03 -6.79
CA ILE A 61 -11.33 -0.64 -8.09
C ILE A 61 -11.26 -1.87 -8.99
N GLY A 62 -11.94 -1.80 -10.14
CA GLY A 62 -11.92 -2.86 -11.13
C GLY A 62 -12.80 -4.07 -10.78
N PRO A 63 -12.63 -5.19 -11.48
CA PRO A 63 -13.51 -6.35 -11.37
C PRO A 63 -13.17 -7.31 -10.22
N GLY A 64 -12.13 -7.03 -9.43
CA GLY A 64 -11.53 -7.98 -8.49
C GLY A 64 -10.45 -8.85 -9.14
N LEU A 65 -9.71 -9.58 -8.30
CA LEU A 65 -8.63 -10.47 -8.73
C LEU A 65 -9.19 -11.83 -9.13
N PRO A 66 -8.70 -12.44 -10.23
CA PRO A 66 -9.22 -13.71 -10.74
C PRO A 66 -8.80 -14.93 -9.91
N GLU A 67 -7.82 -14.78 -9.01
CA GLU A 67 -7.24 -15.82 -8.16
C GLU A 67 -7.08 -15.30 -6.73
N GLY A 68 -7.07 -16.21 -5.75
CA GLY A 68 -6.60 -15.92 -4.40
C GLY A 68 -5.20 -15.30 -4.43
N SER A 69 -5.00 -14.24 -3.66
CA SER A 69 -3.80 -13.40 -3.68
C SER A 69 -3.67 -12.62 -2.39
N GLY A 70 -2.45 -12.54 -1.89
CA GLY A 70 -2.07 -11.82 -0.68
C GLY A 70 -0.75 -11.08 -0.87
N GLY A 71 -0.47 -10.14 0.03
CA GLY A 71 0.60 -9.17 -0.10
C GLY A 71 0.32 -8.17 -1.22
N LEU A 72 0.74 -6.93 -1.01
CA LEU A 72 0.61 -5.88 -2.02
C LEU A 72 1.78 -4.92 -1.86
N ILE A 73 2.55 -4.74 -2.92
CA ILE A 73 3.74 -3.89 -2.89
C ILE A 73 3.82 -3.01 -4.15
N PRO A 74 4.59 -1.92 -4.13
CA PRO A 74 4.87 -1.14 -5.32
C PRO A 74 5.64 -1.96 -6.36
N GLY A 75 5.26 -1.81 -7.63
CA GLY A 75 5.89 -2.45 -8.78
C GLY A 75 6.56 -1.46 -9.74
N PRO A 76 7.31 -1.96 -10.73
CA PRO A 76 7.91 -1.11 -11.75
C PRO A 76 6.87 -0.32 -12.54
N GLY A 77 7.20 0.93 -12.87
CA GLY A 77 6.38 1.76 -13.76
C GLY A 77 5.03 2.18 -13.19
N GLY A 78 4.88 2.19 -11.86
CA GLY A 78 3.64 2.57 -11.19
C GLY A 78 2.59 1.47 -11.15
N THR A 79 2.95 0.23 -11.50
CA THR A 79 2.11 -0.94 -11.21
C THR A 79 2.20 -1.30 -9.73
N LEU A 80 1.28 -2.13 -9.25
CA LEU A 80 1.41 -2.82 -7.97
C LEU A 80 1.69 -4.30 -8.24
N LEU A 81 2.32 -4.98 -7.31
CA LEU A 81 2.57 -6.41 -7.38
C LEU A 81 1.92 -7.14 -6.20
N THR A 82 1.38 -8.32 -6.48
CA THR A 82 0.80 -9.24 -5.49
C THR A 82 1.26 -10.67 -5.77
N LEU A 83 1.11 -11.55 -4.78
CA LEU A 83 1.45 -12.97 -4.87
C LEU A 83 0.16 -13.78 -4.82
N THR A 84 -0.01 -14.70 -5.77
CA THR A 84 -1.18 -15.58 -5.82
C THR A 84 -0.98 -16.85 -5.00
N ASP A 85 -2.09 -17.52 -4.64
CA ASP A 85 -2.08 -18.80 -3.92
C ASP A 85 -1.38 -19.93 -4.72
N SER A 86 -1.35 -19.84 -6.05
CA SER A 86 -0.54 -20.74 -6.90
C SER A 86 0.94 -20.38 -6.99
N GLY A 87 1.37 -19.31 -6.32
CA GLY A 87 2.76 -18.84 -6.30
C GLY A 87 3.16 -18.05 -7.54
N ASN A 88 2.24 -17.36 -8.20
CA ASN A 88 2.56 -16.45 -9.30
C ASN A 88 2.72 -15.02 -8.78
N LEU A 89 3.71 -14.30 -9.33
CA LEU A 89 3.78 -12.86 -9.20
C LEU A 89 2.83 -12.23 -10.23
N VAL A 90 1.94 -11.36 -9.77
CA VAL A 90 0.93 -10.70 -10.59
C VAL A 90 1.08 -9.19 -10.47
N ALA A 91 1.03 -8.50 -11.60
CA ALA A 91 0.97 -7.04 -11.65
C ALA A 91 -0.48 -6.56 -11.71
N ILE A 92 -0.79 -5.49 -10.99
CA ILE A 92 -2.10 -4.83 -10.95
C ILE A 92 -1.92 -3.40 -11.44
N ASN A 93 -2.79 -2.97 -12.36
CA ASN A 93 -2.91 -1.56 -12.72
C ASN A 93 -3.73 -0.84 -11.64
N PRO A 94 -3.15 0.12 -10.90
CA PRO A 94 -3.84 0.76 -9.76
C PRO A 94 -5.06 1.60 -10.15
N SER A 95 -5.16 2.03 -11.42
CA SER A 95 -6.29 2.86 -11.90
C SER A 95 -7.50 2.04 -12.33
N SER A 96 -7.29 0.81 -12.80
CA SER A 96 -8.35 -0.03 -13.37
C SER A 96 -8.58 -1.34 -12.61
N GLY A 97 -7.68 -1.72 -11.71
CA GLY A 97 -7.67 -3.02 -11.04
C GLY A 97 -7.39 -4.20 -11.98
N ALA A 98 -7.05 -3.94 -13.25
CA ALA A 98 -6.74 -5.00 -14.20
C ALA A 98 -5.42 -5.66 -13.81
N SER A 99 -5.46 -6.99 -13.66
CA SER A 99 -4.31 -7.81 -13.28
C SER A 99 -3.72 -8.58 -14.47
N SER A 100 -2.40 -8.79 -14.46
CA SER A 100 -1.70 -9.65 -15.42
C SER A 100 -0.56 -10.41 -14.76
N VAL A 101 -0.41 -11.69 -15.09
CA VAL A 101 0.68 -12.52 -14.58
C VAL A 101 2.03 -11.99 -15.09
N VAL A 102 2.97 -11.77 -14.16
CA VAL A 102 4.37 -11.49 -14.47
C VAL A 102 5.13 -12.79 -14.71
N GLY A 103 4.95 -13.77 -13.82
CA GLY A 103 5.50 -15.12 -13.96
C GLY A 103 5.43 -15.91 -12.65
N SER A 104 5.80 -17.19 -12.73
CA SER A 104 5.83 -18.06 -11.55
C SER A 104 7.07 -17.80 -10.69
N THR A 105 6.88 -17.81 -9.37
CA THR A 105 7.99 -17.82 -8.40
C THR A 105 8.80 -19.10 -8.43
N GLY A 106 8.23 -20.20 -8.91
CA GLY A 106 8.81 -21.54 -8.78
C GLY A 106 8.62 -22.15 -7.38
N LEU A 107 7.99 -21.44 -6.45
CA LEU A 107 7.65 -21.94 -5.10
C LEU A 107 6.26 -22.59 -5.06
N GLY A 108 5.41 -22.36 -6.07
CA GLY A 108 4.03 -22.85 -6.08
C GLY A 108 3.23 -22.31 -4.88
N GLY A 109 2.25 -23.07 -4.41
CA GLY A 109 1.49 -22.73 -3.20
C GLY A 109 2.27 -22.81 -1.88
N ASN A 110 3.60 -22.93 -1.95
CA ASN A 110 4.47 -22.77 -0.79
C ASN A 110 4.93 -21.32 -0.59
N ALA A 111 4.72 -20.42 -1.56
CA ALA A 111 5.00 -19.00 -1.40
C ALA A 111 4.00 -18.38 -0.39
N ASN A 112 4.49 -17.61 0.58
CA ASN A 112 3.68 -17.11 1.70
C ASN A 112 3.55 -15.58 1.69
N ALA A 113 4.53 -14.85 2.21
CA ALA A 113 4.47 -13.39 2.28
C ALA A 113 5.30 -12.73 1.17
N LEU A 114 4.75 -11.68 0.56
CA LEU A 114 5.43 -10.82 -0.41
C LEU A 114 5.77 -9.47 0.25
N GLY A 115 7.03 -9.05 0.11
CA GLY A 115 7.53 -7.80 0.64
C GLY A 115 8.57 -7.16 -0.27
N HIS A 116 9.05 -5.97 0.12
CA HIS A 116 10.15 -5.33 -0.58
C HIS A 116 11.06 -4.54 0.37
N LEU A 117 12.33 -4.41 -0.03
CA LEU A 117 13.28 -3.48 0.57
C LEU A 117 13.94 -2.67 -0.54
N GLY A 118 13.65 -1.37 -0.58
CA GLY A 118 14.00 -0.53 -1.73
C GLY A 118 13.34 -1.08 -3.00
N THR A 119 14.15 -1.39 -4.01
CA THR A 119 13.70 -1.97 -5.29
C THR A 119 13.73 -3.50 -5.33
N THR A 120 14.27 -4.15 -4.30
CA THR A 120 14.39 -5.61 -4.26
C THR A 120 13.14 -6.21 -3.67
N LEU A 121 12.56 -7.18 -4.38
CA LEU A 121 11.41 -7.94 -3.91
C LEU A 121 11.86 -9.16 -3.12
N TYR A 122 11.13 -9.46 -2.06
CA TYR A 122 11.36 -10.63 -1.24
C TYR A 122 10.07 -11.44 -1.08
N VAL A 123 10.24 -12.75 -0.99
CA VAL A 123 9.16 -13.68 -0.63
C VAL A 123 9.67 -14.64 0.43
N THR A 124 8.82 -14.99 1.38
CA THR A 124 9.01 -16.14 2.27
C THR A 124 8.24 -17.35 1.76
N ASP A 125 8.74 -18.55 2.03
CA ASP A 125 7.95 -19.78 1.88
C ASP A 125 7.29 -20.19 3.20
N LEU A 126 6.46 -21.24 3.24
CA LEU A 126 5.82 -21.71 4.49
C LEU A 126 6.82 -22.25 5.53
N ASN A 127 8.09 -22.47 5.16
CA ASN A 127 9.17 -22.77 6.12
C ASN A 127 9.90 -21.50 6.57
N ASN A 128 9.39 -20.32 6.22
CA ASN A 128 10.02 -19.03 6.43
C ASN A 128 11.45 -18.95 5.86
N ASN A 129 11.74 -19.61 4.73
CA ASN A 129 12.96 -19.36 3.97
C ASN A 129 12.81 -18.08 3.15
N LEU A 130 13.85 -17.25 3.09
CA LEU A 130 13.84 -16.00 2.34
C LEU A 130 14.33 -16.20 0.90
N TYR A 131 13.62 -15.58 -0.05
CA TYR A 131 13.96 -15.53 -1.46
C TYR A 131 13.92 -14.09 -1.95
N THR A 132 14.82 -13.73 -2.87
CA THR A 132 14.60 -12.55 -3.73
C THR A 132 13.73 -12.94 -4.92
N VAL A 133 12.92 -12.00 -5.44
CA VAL A 133 12.06 -12.24 -6.60
C VAL A 133 12.36 -11.25 -7.72
N SER A 134 12.46 -11.76 -8.95
CA SER A 134 12.59 -10.91 -10.14
C SER A 134 11.25 -10.22 -10.47
N PRO A 135 11.19 -8.87 -10.47
CA PRO A 135 9.95 -8.14 -10.78
C PRO A 135 9.52 -8.25 -12.24
N THR A 136 10.38 -8.78 -13.13
CA THR A 136 10.09 -8.90 -14.57
C THR A 136 9.76 -10.32 -15.01
N THR A 137 10.21 -11.33 -14.26
CA THR A 137 9.99 -12.75 -14.60
C THR A 137 9.22 -13.51 -13.53
N GLY A 138 9.02 -12.92 -12.34
CA GLY A 138 8.42 -13.58 -11.19
C GLY A 138 9.31 -14.61 -10.50
N LEU A 139 10.45 -14.99 -11.08
CA LEU A 139 11.28 -16.10 -10.58
C LEU A 139 11.92 -15.78 -9.22
N ALA A 140 11.76 -16.67 -8.25
CA ALA A 140 12.40 -16.58 -6.94
C ALA A 140 13.83 -17.17 -6.98
N THR A 141 14.75 -16.54 -6.24
CA THR A 141 16.12 -16.99 -6.02
C THR A 141 16.37 -17.10 -4.52
N PRO A 142 16.83 -18.26 -4.00
CA PRO A 142 17.05 -18.45 -2.56
C PRO A 142 18.08 -17.46 -2.01
N VAL A 143 17.78 -16.89 -0.84
CA VAL A 143 18.74 -16.12 -0.02
C VAL A 143 19.26 -17.00 1.10
N GLY A 144 18.35 -17.54 1.93
CA GLY A 144 18.69 -18.39 3.07
C GLY A 144 17.52 -18.64 4.01
N ALA A 145 17.71 -19.57 4.94
CA ALA A 145 16.73 -19.83 5.99
C ALA A 145 16.72 -18.67 7.00
N THR A 146 15.52 -18.21 7.39
CA THR A 146 15.41 -17.11 8.35
C THR A 146 15.62 -17.54 9.79
N GLY A 147 15.22 -18.76 10.12
CA GLY A 147 15.13 -19.22 11.50
C GLY A 147 13.85 -18.76 12.23
N ILE A 148 12.97 -18.01 11.56
CA ILE A 148 11.58 -17.82 12.01
C ILE A 148 10.89 -19.19 11.99
N PRO A 149 10.05 -19.54 12.97
CA PRO A 149 9.34 -20.82 12.98
C PRO A 149 8.57 -21.05 11.69
N ALA A 150 8.58 -22.26 11.15
CA ALA A 150 7.75 -22.62 10.00
C ALA A 150 6.26 -22.62 10.37
N ASP A 151 5.39 -22.53 9.36
CA ASP A 151 3.97 -22.81 9.57
C ASP A 151 3.79 -24.27 10.02
N PRO A 152 3.17 -24.50 11.19
CA PRO A 152 2.96 -25.85 11.70
C PRO A 152 1.92 -26.62 10.87
N THR A 153 1.11 -25.94 10.07
CA THR A 153 0.04 -26.50 9.25
C THR A 153 0.03 -25.89 7.84
N ILE A 154 -0.86 -26.33 6.97
CA ILE A 154 -1.07 -25.64 5.70
C ILE A 154 -2.12 -24.56 5.95
N PRO A 155 -1.83 -23.27 5.71
CA PRO A 155 -2.82 -22.20 5.86
C PRO A 155 -4.09 -22.47 5.06
N PHE A 156 -5.21 -21.92 5.53
CA PHE A 156 -6.53 -22.03 4.91
C PHE A 156 -7.04 -23.47 4.74
N THR A 157 -6.64 -24.38 5.64
CA THR A 157 -7.14 -25.75 5.68
C THR A 157 -7.98 -26.01 6.93
N THR A 158 -8.92 -26.96 6.83
CA THR A 158 -9.76 -27.39 7.95
C THR A 158 -9.17 -28.64 8.61
N ASN A 159 -9.00 -28.57 9.93
CA ASN A 159 -8.53 -29.68 10.76
C ASN A 159 -9.63 -30.75 10.97
N PRO A 160 -9.28 -31.98 11.39
CA PRO A 160 -10.26 -33.03 11.66
C PRO A 160 -11.29 -32.68 12.75
N ASP A 161 -10.97 -31.77 13.67
CA ASP A 161 -11.88 -31.28 14.71
C ASP A 161 -12.78 -30.13 14.24
N GLY A 162 -12.65 -29.70 12.97
CA GLY A 162 -13.39 -28.62 12.36
C GLY A 162 -12.79 -27.23 12.55
N SER A 163 -11.69 -27.10 13.31
CA SER A 163 -10.97 -25.83 13.38
C SER A 163 -10.30 -25.47 12.05
N PHE A 164 -10.05 -24.18 11.82
CA PHE A 164 -9.51 -23.64 10.57
C PHE A 164 -8.13 -23.02 10.79
N ASN A 165 -7.12 -23.48 10.05
CA ASN A 165 -5.74 -22.99 10.17
C ASN A 165 -5.58 -21.66 9.44
N LEU A 166 -4.99 -20.69 10.14
CA LEU A 166 -4.65 -19.38 9.63
C LEU A 166 -3.22 -19.02 10.02
N THR A 167 -2.65 -18.15 9.22
CA THR A 167 -1.31 -17.62 9.39
C THR A 167 -1.39 -16.14 9.03
N ASP A 168 -0.76 -15.31 9.85
CA ASP A 168 -0.60 -13.90 9.57
C ASP A 168 0.90 -13.65 9.38
N GLU A 169 1.28 -13.20 8.18
CA GLU A 169 2.65 -12.81 7.90
C GLU A 169 2.67 -11.51 7.09
N THR A 170 3.45 -10.53 7.56
CA THR A 170 3.79 -9.35 6.75
C THR A 170 5.29 -9.27 6.60
N LEU A 171 5.77 -9.17 5.36
CA LEU A 171 7.16 -8.90 5.03
C LEU A 171 7.30 -7.46 4.51
N PHE A 172 8.08 -6.62 5.18
CA PHE A 172 8.13 -5.19 4.85
C PHE A 172 9.51 -4.57 5.10
N GLY A 173 9.87 -3.59 4.26
CA GLY A 173 11.11 -2.85 4.38
C GLY A 173 10.87 -1.44 4.90
N VAL A 174 11.65 -1.03 5.90
CA VAL A 174 11.65 0.35 6.43
C VAL A 174 13.06 0.73 6.87
N ASP A 175 13.45 1.97 6.61
CA ASP A 175 14.77 2.52 6.98
C ASP A 175 15.97 1.66 6.58
N GLY A 176 15.91 1.04 5.40
CA GLY A 176 17.01 0.22 4.88
C GLY A 176 17.12 -1.18 5.50
N LYS A 177 16.15 -1.58 6.32
CA LYS A 177 16.08 -2.90 6.97
C LYS A 177 14.82 -3.65 6.54
N LEU A 178 14.91 -4.98 6.53
CA LEU A 178 13.80 -5.88 6.23
C LEU A 178 13.26 -6.47 7.54
N TYR A 179 11.94 -6.51 7.66
CA TYR A 179 11.25 -7.03 8.84
C TYR A 179 10.15 -8.00 8.43
N ALA A 180 9.83 -8.91 9.35
CA ALA A 180 8.65 -9.75 9.24
C ALA A 180 7.87 -9.76 10.56
N THR A 181 6.54 -9.75 10.47
CA THR A 181 5.68 -10.28 11.54
C THR A 181 5.24 -11.67 11.17
N PHE A 182 5.16 -12.59 12.13
CA PHE A 182 4.68 -13.95 11.88
C PHE A 182 3.96 -14.52 13.10
N ASP A 183 2.80 -15.12 12.86
CA ASP A 183 2.13 -16.07 13.73
C ASP A 183 1.31 -17.10 12.96
N ALA A 184 1.00 -18.20 13.62
CA ALA A 184 0.12 -19.24 13.13
C ALA A 184 -0.84 -19.66 14.23
N PHE A 185 -2.10 -19.88 13.86
CA PHE A 185 -3.16 -20.22 14.80
C PHE A 185 -4.30 -20.99 14.14
N ALA A 186 -5.08 -21.69 14.97
CA ALA A 186 -6.32 -22.31 14.54
C ALA A 186 -7.52 -21.55 15.12
N LEU A 187 -8.49 -21.21 14.27
CA LEU A 187 -9.81 -20.74 14.69
C LEU A 187 -10.73 -21.93 14.97
N GLY A 188 -11.43 -21.90 16.09
CA GLY A 188 -12.45 -22.88 16.44
C GLY A 188 -13.61 -22.90 15.42
N THR A 189 -14.46 -23.93 15.53
CA THR A 189 -15.67 -24.05 14.70
C THR A 189 -16.69 -22.93 14.92
N ASP A 190 -16.52 -22.16 16.00
CA ASP A 190 -17.29 -20.96 16.30
C ASP A 190 -16.83 -19.72 15.50
N GLY A 191 -15.69 -19.81 14.81
CA GLY A 191 -15.14 -18.75 13.97
C GLY A 191 -14.47 -17.62 14.75
N TYR A 192 -14.27 -17.76 16.08
CA TYR A 192 -13.61 -16.71 16.89
C TYR A 192 -12.71 -17.22 18.01
N THR A 193 -12.86 -18.45 18.49
CA THR A 193 -11.94 -18.99 19.49
C THR A 193 -10.59 -19.28 18.86
N THR A 194 -9.54 -18.56 19.27
CA THR A 194 -8.19 -18.76 18.70
C THR A 194 -7.32 -19.68 19.57
N THR A 195 -6.72 -20.69 18.95
CA THR A 195 -5.64 -21.50 19.53
C THR A 195 -4.33 -21.15 18.85
N VAL A 196 -3.45 -20.44 19.55
CA VAL A 196 -2.14 -20.05 19.03
C VAL A 196 -1.24 -21.27 18.89
N GLN A 197 -0.66 -21.46 17.70
CA GLN A 197 0.28 -22.54 17.40
C GLN A 197 1.72 -22.00 17.35
N VAL A 198 1.91 -20.81 16.77
CA VAL A 198 3.15 -20.03 16.83
C VAL A 198 2.83 -18.64 17.39
N SER A 199 3.57 -18.21 18.42
CA SER A 199 3.31 -16.91 19.06
C SER A 199 3.66 -15.74 18.14
N PRO A 200 2.83 -14.67 18.10
CA PRO A 200 3.05 -13.49 17.27
C PRO A 200 4.31 -12.74 17.66
N ALA A 201 5.17 -12.53 16.67
CA ALA A 201 6.47 -11.93 16.86
C ALA A 201 6.88 -11.03 15.69
N LEU A 202 7.66 -10.00 16.01
CA LEU A 202 8.37 -9.13 15.08
C LEU A 202 9.83 -9.57 14.99
N TRP A 203 10.33 -9.66 13.76
CA TRP A 203 11.69 -10.06 13.43
C TRP A 203 12.35 -9.03 12.52
N GLU A 204 13.63 -8.75 12.73
CA GLU A 204 14.50 -8.10 11.74
C GLU A 204 15.25 -9.17 10.96
N ILE A 205 15.22 -9.09 9.64
CA ILE A 205 15.83 -10.07 8.73
C ILE A 205 17.04 -9.43 8.07
N ASP A 206 18.20 -10.11 8.10
CA ASP A 206 19.34 -9.76 7.27
C ASP A 206 19.03 -10.17 5.81
N PRO A 207 18.84 -9.21 4.89
CA PRO A 207 18.43 -9.50 3.51
C PRO A 207 19.52 -10.17 2.68
N THR A 208 20.76 -10.25 3.19
CA THR A 208 21.90 -10.87 2.50
C THR A 208 22.09 -12.34 2.87
N THR A 209 21.77 -12.71 4.10
CA THR A 209 21.93 -14.08 4.61
C THR A 209 20.60 -14.80 4.83
N GLY A 210 19.51 -14.05 4.92
CA GLY A 210 18.20 -14.51 5.33
C GLY A 210 18.01 -14.57 6.85
N ALA A 211 19.08 -14.56 7.65
CA ALA A 211 18.98 -14.80 9.09
C ALA A 211 18.15 -13.71 9.81
N ALA A 212 17.19 -14.15 10.63
CA ALA A 212 16.31 -13.28 11.39
C ALA A 212 16.74 -13.15 12.86
N THR A 213 16.51 -11.97 13.44
CA THR A 213 16.67 -11.67 14.86
C THR A 213 15.31 -11.30 15.44
N TYR A 214 14.88 -12.01 16.47
CA TYR A 214 13.68 -11.67 17.23
C TYR A 214 13.82 -10.29 17.88
N LEU A 215 12.80 -9.45 17.77
CA LEU A 215 12.77 -8.13 18.39
C LEU A 215 11.77 -8.06 19.54
N SER A 216 10.50 -8.37 19.27
CA SER A 216 9.41 -8.26 20.24
C SER A 216 8.22 -9.13 19.86
N SER A 217 7.26 -9.27 20.77
CA SER A 217 5.93 -9.80 20.44
C SER A 217 5.09 -8.76 19.74
N VAL A 218 4.20 -9.17 18.85
CA VAL A 218 3.15 -8.31 18.28
C VAL A 218 1.77 -8.79 18.74
N PRO A 219 0.72 -7.93 18.65
CA PRO A 219 -0.64 -8.39 18.82
C PRO A 219 -1.02 -9.46 17.78
N LEU A 220 -1.86 -10.41 18.20
CA LEU A 220 -2.48 -11.39 17.30
C LEU A 220 -3.44 -10.69 16.32
N HIS A 221 -3.68 -11.33 15.17
CA HIS A 221 -4.59 -10.86 14.12
C HIS A 221 -4.14 -9.56 13.43
N LEU A 222 -2.83 -9.35 13.35
CA LEU A 222 -2.22 -8.23 12.65
C LEU A 222 -2.07 -8.61 11.17
N LEU A 223 -3.01 -8.16 10.35
CA LEU A 223 -3.20 -8.70 8.99
C LEU A 223 -2.17 -8.20 7.99
N THR A 224 -1.88 -6.90 8.00
CA THR A 224 -0.87 -6.30 7.12
C THR A 224 -0.34 -5.00 7.70
N ILE A 225 0.97 -4.75 7.55
CA ILE A 225 1.67 -3.52 7.91
C ILE A 225 2.08 -2.78 6.63
N PHE A 226 1.92 -1.46 6.62
CA PHE A 226 2.29 -0.59 5.51
C PHE A 226 2.83 0.75 6.01
N ASP A 227 3.66 1.41 5.20
CA ASP A 227 4.08 2.79 5.44
C ASP A 227 2.97 3.75 4.99
N ALA A 228 2.56 4.64 5.89
CA ALA A 228 1.65 5.74 5.62
C ALA A 228 2.37 7.05 5.93
N ASP A 229 2.96 7.65 4.89
CA ASP A 229 3.64 8.94 4.96
C ASP A 229 4.80 8.98 5.99
N GLY A 230 5.58 7.88 6.07
CA GLY A 230 6.72 7.74 6.98
C GLY A 230 6.37 7.26 8.40
N ALA A 231 5.10 6.90 8.64
CA ALA A 231 4.67 6.23 9.85
C ALA A 231 4.10 4.85 9.51
N LEU A 232 4.48 3.82 10.27
CA LEU A 232 3.94 2.49 10.06
C LEU A 232 2.51 2.39 10.60
N SER A 233 1.61 1.94 9.75
CA SER A 233 0.23 1.60 10.09
C SER A 233 -0.04 0.14 9.77
N ALA A 234 -1.10 -0.41 10.33
CA ALA A 234 -1.52 -1.76 10.06
C ALA A 234 -3.04 -1.89 10.06
N PHE A 235 -3.51 -2.94 9.41
CA PHE A 235 -4.88 -3.43 9.59
C PHE A 235 -4.88 -4.58 10.58
N GLN A 236 -5.77 -4.51 11.56
CA GLN A 236 -5.89 -5.50 12.61
C GLN A 236 -7.35 -5.93 12.74
N GLY A 237 -7.63 -7.24 12.74
CA GLY A 237 -9.00 -7.74 12.68
C GLY A 237 -9.27 -8.84 13.69
N PHE A 238 -10.06 -8.59 14.73
CA PHE A 238 -10.34 -9.59 15.75
C PHE A 238 -11.68 -10.30 15.49
N PRO A 239 -11.68 -11.61 15.20
CA PRO A 239 -12.91 -12.38 15.26
C PRO A 239 -13.50 -12.34 16.67
N THR A 240 -14.79 -12.05 16.79
CA THR A 240 -15.54 -12.03 18.05
C THR A 240 -16.80 -12.86 17.93
N PRO A 241 -17.51 -13.18 19.02
CA PRO A 241 -18.83 -13.80 18.94
C PRO A 241 -19.85 -13.01 18.11
N ASP A 242 -19.75 -11.67 18.10
CA ASP A 242 -20.65 -10.79 17.35
C ASP A 242 -20.23 -10.66 15.88
N THR A 243 -18.93 -10.76 15.60
CA THR A 243 -18.33 -10.65 14.27
C THR A 243 -17.31 -11.78 14.04
N PRO A 244 -17.77 -13.03 13.85
CA PRO A 244 -16.87 -14.16 13.62
C PRO A 244 -16.22 -14.09 12.23
N PHE A 245 -15.14 -14.84 12.05
CA PHE A 245 -14.56 -15.05 10.72
C PHE A 245 -15.60 -15.63 9.74
N PRO A 246 -15.67 -15.16 8.48
CA PRO A 246 -14.73 -14.29 7.77
C PRO A 246 -15.00 -12.77 7.85
N GLY A 247 -15.89 -12.32 8.75
CA GLY A 247 -16.30 -10.91 8.82
C GLY A 247 -15.98 -10.18 10.13
N PRO A 248 -14.77 -10.30 10.72
CA PRO A 248 -14.41 -9.49 11.87
C PRO A 248 -14.44 -8.00 11.53
N GLU A 249 -14.69 -7.15 12.54
CA GLU A 249 -14.40 -5.73 12.39
C GLU A 249 -12.89 -5.53 12.20
N ILE A 250 -12.52 -4.64 11.28
CA ILE A 250 -11.13 -4.29 11.02
C ILE A 250 -10.85 -2.89 11.55
N ASP A 251 -9.80 -2.79 12.35
CA ASP A 251 -9.27 -1.54 12.86
C ASP A 251 -8.06 -1.11 12.03
N LEU A 252 -7.97 0.19 11.75
CA LEU A 252 -6.72 0.84 11.39
C LEU A 252 -5.98 1.17 12.68
N VAL A 253 -4.73 0.71 12.77
CA VAL A 253 -3.87 0.95 13.93
C VAL A 253 -2.54 1.53 13.49
N ALA A 254 -1.91 2.34 14.34
CA ALA A 254 -0.50 2.68 14.20
C ALA A 254 0.35 1.55 14.77
N PHE A 255 1.43 1.18 14.09
CA PHE A 255 2.33 0.11 14.48
C PHE A 255 3.67 0.70 14.98
N HIS A 256 4.07 0.33 16.19
CA HIS A 256 5.28 0.85 16.84
C HIS A 256 6.43 -0.14 16.69
N LEU A 257 7.29 0.07 15.71
CA LEU A 257 8.40 -0.85 15.39
C LEU A 257 9.34 -1.12 16.58
N SER A 258 9.49 -0.15 17.48
CA SER A 258 10.41 -0.24 18.63
C SER A 258 10.03 -1.32 19.65
N ASP A 259 8.75 -1.65 19.75
CA ASP A 259 8.23 -2.59 20.76
C ASP A 259 7.20 -3.58 20.19
N GLY A 260 6.81 -3.46 18.92
CA GLY A 260 5.82 -4.31 18.26
C GLY A 260 4.38 -4.03 18.69
N THR A 261 4.12 -3.00 19.48
CA THR A 261 2.77 -2.67 19.94
C THR A 261 1.96 -1.93 18.88
N THR A 262 0.64 -1.92 19.04
CA THR A 262 -0.28 -1.16 18.19
C THR A 262 -1.09 -0.16 19.01
N SER A 263 -1.50 0.93 18.37
CA SER A 263 -2.45 1.88 18.95
C SER A 263 -3.57 2.20 17.96
N PHE A 264 -4.81 2.12 18.42
CA PHE A 264 -6.00 2.38 17.60
C PHE A 264 -5.97 3.77 16.95
N VAL A 265 -6.29 3.81 15.66
CA VAL A 265 -6.43 5.05 14.87
C VAL A 265 -7.88 5.24 14.44
N GLY A 266 -8.51 4.21 13.90
CA GLY A 266 -9.87 4.30 13.38
C GLY A 266 -10.47 2.96 12.98
N LYS A 267 -11.77 2.96 12.67
CA LYS A 267 -12.46 1.79 12.11
C LYS A 267 -12.34 1.81 10.59
N VAL A 268 -12.21 0.62 9.99
CA VAL A 268 -12.34 0.43 8.54
C VAL A 268 -13.78 0.06 8.22
N ASP A 269 -14.25 0.46 7.04
CA ASP A 269 -15.53 0.05 6.49
C ASP A 269 -15.69 -1.47 6.54
N PRO A 270 -16.75 -2.02 7.19
CA PRO A 270 -16.99 -3.46 7.22
C PRO A 270 -17.10 -4.10 5.83
N ALA A 271 -17.44 -3.33 4.79
CA ALA A 271 -17.45 -3.82 3.41
C ALA A 271 -16.04 -4.17 2.89
N ALA A 272 -14.97 -3.67 3.53
CA ALA A 272 -13.61 -4.06 3.22
C ALA A 272 -13.35 -5.52 3.62
N GLY A 273 -13.88 -5.98 4.76
CA GLY A 273 -13.51 -7.26 5.35
C GLY A 273 -12.01 -7.36 5.68
N PRO A 274 -11.48 -8.56 6.01
CA PRO A 274 -10.07 -8.76 6.30
C PRO A 274 -9.18 -8.36 5.11
N ILE A 275 -8.09 -7.65 5.39
CA ILE A 275 -7.15 -7.15 4.39
C ILE A 275 -5.95 -8.10 4.28
N LEU A 276 -5.68 -8.62 3.09
CA LEU A 276 -4.60 -9.58 2.81
C LEU A 276 -3.32 -8.91 2.29
N GLY A 277 -3.37 -7.62 1.98
CA GLY A 277 -2.19 -6.85 1.55
C GLY A 277 -2.52 -5.38 1.42
N ALA A 278 -1.57 -4.53 1.79
CA ALA A 278 -1.71 -3.09 1.70
C ALA A 278 -0.40 -2.44 1.26
N THR A 279 -0.52 -1.41 0.42
CA THR A 279 0.61 -0.54 0.05
C THR A 279 0.15 0.89 -0.05
N PRO A 280 0.95 1.88 0.36
CA PRO A 280 0.60 3.29 0.19
C PRO A 280 0.20 3.57 -1.26
N ALA A 281 -0.88 4.33 -1.45
CA ALA A 281 -1.20 4.85 -2.76
C ALA A 281 -0.17 5.94 -3.07
N VAL A 282 0.82 5.61 -3.90
CA VAL A 282 1.75 6.63 -4.40
C VAL A 282 0.89 7.65 -5.14
N PRO A 283 0.89 8.93 -4.74
CA PRO A 283 0.17 9.94 -5.49
C PRO A 283 0.71 9.90 -6.92
N GLU A 284 -0.14 9.60 -7.89
CA GLU A 284 0.19 9.80 -9.31
C GLU A 284 0.85 11.18 -9.40
N PRO A 285 2.08 11.31 -9.97
CA PRO A 285 2.76 12.59 -10.04
C PRO A 285 1.80 13.54 -10.73
N SER A 286 1.18 14.40 -9.92
CA SER A 286 -0.11 14.96 -10.26
C SER A 286 -0.03 15.59 -11.65
N SER A 287 -0.92 15.17 -12.54
CA SER A 287 -1.05 15.73 -13.88
C SER A 287 -1.13 17.26 -13.86
N LEU A 288 -1.43 17.86 -12.71
CA LEU A 288 -1.38 19.29 -12.38
C LEU A 288 0.04 19.90 -12.35
N VAL A 289 1.08 19.19 -11.92
CA VAL A 289 2.48 19.67 -12.02
C VAL A 289 2.93 19.68 -13.49
N LEU A 290 2.53 18.66 -14.28
CA LEU A 290 2.76 18.65 -15.73
C LEU A 290 1.94 19.71 -16.46
N LEU A 291 0.68 19.92 -16.08
CA LEU A 291 -0.18 20.98 -16.62
C LEU A 291 0.37 22.36 -16.26
N GLY A 292 0.81 22.55 -15.01
CA GLY A 292 1.39 23.79 -14.50
C GLY A 292 2.71 24.15 -15.19
N THR A 293 3.63 23.19 -15.32
CA THR A 293 4.89 23.40 -16.06
C THR A 293 4.65 23.63 -17.56
N GLY A 294 3.70 22.91 -18.16
CA GLY A 294 3.27 23.11 -19.55
C GLY A 294 2.68 24.49 -19.82
N LEU A 295 1.78 24.98 -18.96
CA LEU A 295 1.18 26.31 -19.07
C LEU A 295 2.22 27.42 -18.87
N THR A 296 3.17 27.23 -17.95
CA THR A 296 4.25 28.19 -17.70
C THR A 296 5.20 28.28 -18.89
N ALA A 297 5.52 27.15 -19.53
CA ALA A 297 6.31 27.09 -20.75
C ALA A 297 5.60 27.75 -21.95
N LEU A 298 4.28 27.55 -22.10
CA LEU A 298 3.49 28.25 -23.12
C LEU A 298 3.46 29.76 -22.89
N ALA A 299 3.25 30.21 -21.65
CA ALA A 299 3.25 31.63 -21.30
C ALA A 299 4.62 32.30 -21.60
N ALA A 300 5.73 31.64 -21.28
CA ALA A 300 7.08 32.10 -21.60
C ALA A 300 7.31 32.20 -23.12
N ARG A 301 6.78 31.23 -23.90
CA ARG A 301 6.88 31.21 -25.36
C ARG A 301 6.11 32.36 -26.02
N PHE A 302 4.90 32.66 -25.55
CA PHE A 302 4.12 33.81 -26.06
C PHE A 302 4.78 35.14 -25.72
N ARG A 303 5.36 35.28 -24.53
CA ARG A 303 6.08 36.49 -24.10
C ARG A 303 7.35 36.77 -24.92
N ARG A 304 8.08 35.72 -25.36
CA ARG A 304 9.24 35.90 -26.25
C ARG A 304 8.84 36.38 -27.66
N ARG A 305 7.71 35.91 -28.19
CA ARG A 305 7.22 36.30 -29.53
C ARG A 305 6.72 37.75 -29.59
N SER A 306 6.19 38.28 -28.49
CA SER A 306 5.73 39.68 -28.43
C SER A 306 6.86 40.69 -28.28
N LEU A 307 8.08 40.26 -27.89
CA LEU A 307 9.26 41.12 -27.78
C LEU A 307 10.08 41.19 -29.08
N GLN A 308 9.73 40.40 -30.09
CA GLN A 308 10.39 40.33 -31.40
C GLN A 308 9.58 40.97 -32.54
N ARG A 309 8.50 41.70 -32.21
CA ARG A 309 7.72 42.54 -33.13
C ARG A 309 7.80 43.98 -32.66
#